data_AF-A0A7C6EDS9-F1
#
_entry.id   AF-A0A7C6EDS9-F1
#
_cell.length_a   1.000
_cell.length_b   1.000
_cell.length_c   1.000
_cell.angle_alpha   90.00
_cell.angle_beta   90.00
_cell.angle_gamma   90.00
#
_symmetry.space_group_name_H-M   'P 1'
#
loop_
_entity.id
_entity.type
_entity.pdbx_description
1 polymer ?
#
loop_
_entity_poly.entity_id
_entity_poly.type
_entity_poly.pdbx_seq_one_letter_code
_entity_poly.pdbx_strand_id
1 'polypeptide(L)'
;AKLLTDGDVALNWDAATDNIGVCGYYVYRNGIMIYKNQVPINGRQSNNNYKLTGLTDVYLNSNTNYSYKVRAYDFANNLSEPTSSITINTGVIPIFPNNVSLGCPYTISFPDYKIDSKTKNTKLTDGKYSNSASANDSAWVGFHDNEQKLLVILIDLGKVTPVQQFIVDFLNEPKALVYLPEEVKVLFSKDNIGFISVGEFPHPNLSDVETASSYKFRLTLTNSLDARYIKFVIKPNERWFDALTFIDEIEVRNNASSDKRSTKK
;
A
#
# COMPACT_ATOMS: atom_id res chain seq x y z
N ALA A 1 12.41 -13.52 -11.99
CA ALA A 1 11.42 -13.04 -10.99
C ALA A 1 11.51 -13.92 -9.75
N LYS A 2 11.29 -13.37 -8.55
CA LYS A 2 11.38 -14.07 -7.26
C LYS A 2 10.22 -13.64 -6.37
N LEU A 3 9.51 -14.61 -5.78
CA LEU A 3 8.52 -14.37 -4.75
C LEU A 3 9.20 -14.02 -3.42
N LEU A 4 8.72 -12.97 -2.76
CA LEU A 4 9.13 -12.53 -1.43
C LEU A 4 8.16 -13.06 -0.35
N THR A 5 8.59 -13.02 0.91
CA THR A 5 7.85 -13.63 2.04
C THR A 5 6.53 -12.92 2.39
N ASP A 6 6.39 -11.67 1.98
CA ASP A 6 5.20 -10.82 2.12
C ASP A 6 4.22 -10.93 0.93
N GLY A 7 4.54 -11.80 -0.04
CA GLY A 7 3.74 -12.00 -1.24
C GLY A 7 4.10 -11.07 -2.41
N ASP A 8 5.09 -10.19 -2.23
CA ASP A 8 5.55 -9.29 -3.28
C ASP A 8 6.45 -10.03 -4.27
N VAL A 9 6.57 -9.50 -5.48
CA VAL A 9 7.38 -10.11 -6.54
C VAL A 9 8.53 -9.20 -6.94
N ALA A 10 9.76 -9.66 -6.70
CA ALA A 10 10.97 -9.01 -7.18
C ALA A 10 11.30 -9.44 -8.62
N LEU A 11 11.28 -8.48 -9.53
CA LEU A 11 11.68 -8.61 -10.93
C LEU A 11 13.06 -8.02 -11.11
N ASN A 12 13.90 -8.74 -11.87
CA ASN A 12 15.17 -8.24 -12.40
C ASN A 12 15.28 -8.74 -13.84
N TRP A 13 15.86 -7.93 -14.71
CA TRP A 13 16.11 -8.26 -16.12
C TRP A 13 17.48 -7.76 -16.55
N ASP A 14 17.98 -8.29 -17.66
CA ASP A 14 19.22 -7.80 -18.26
C ASP A 14 18.95 -6.53 -19.06
N ALA A 15 19.92 -5.61 -19.06
CA ALA A 15 19.82 -4.39 -19.86
C ALA A 15 19.79 -4.72 -21.36
N ALA A 16 19.03 -3.97 -22.13
CA ALA A 16 19.02 -4.09 -23.58
C ALA A 16 20.41 -3.73 -24.16
N THR A 17 20.83 -4.45 -25.20
CA THR A 17 22.16 -4.33 -25.80
C THR A 17 22.32 -3.11 -26.71
N ASP A 18 21.21 -2.56 -27.22
CA ASP A 18 21.21 -1.27 -27.91
C ASP A 18 21.27 -0.15 -26.87
N ASN A 19 22.49 0.24 -26.48
CA ASN A 19 22.73 1.17 -25.38
C ASN A 19 22.69 2.65 -25.78
N ILE A 20 22.60 2.96 -27.08
CA ILE A 20 22.53 4.35 -27.58
C ILE A 20 21.07 4.80 -27.72
N GLY A 21 20.16 3.88 -28.04
CA GLY A 21 18.74 4.19 -28.24
C GLY A 21 17.84 4.08 -27.00
N VAL A 22 18.20 3.27 -26.00
CA VAL A 22 17.27 2.91 -24.91
C VAL A 22 17.02 4.08 -23.94
N CYS A 23 15.77 4.51 -23.90
CA CYS A 23 15.25 5.53 -23.00
C CYS A 23 14.71 4.91 -21.70
N GLY A 24 14.27 3.64 -21.71
CA GLY A 24 13.76 2.99 -20.51
C GLY A 24 13.11 1.63 -20.74
N TYR A 25 12.36 1.17 -19.75
CA TYR A 25 11.67 -0.12 -19.78
C TYR A 25 10.21 0.01 -19.36
N TYR A 26 9.37 -0.78 -20.04
CA TYR A 26 7.99 -1.03 -19.65
C TYR A 26 7.89 -2.44 -19.07
N VAL A 27 7.27 -2.57 -17.90
CA VAL A 27 6.96 -3.86 -17.29
C VAL A 27 5.46 -4.10 -17.37
N TYR A 28 5.10 -5.25 -17.90
CA TYR A 28 3.72 -5.70 -18.07
C TYR A 28 3.42 -6.83 -17.10
N ARG A 29 2.28 -6.75 -16.42
CA ARG A 29 1.68 -7.80 -15.60
C ARG A 29 0.35 -8.21 -16.21
N ASN A 30 0.21 -9.48 -16.55
CA ASN A 30 -1.00 -10.03 -17.21
C ASN A 30 -1.40 -9.24 -18.46
N GLY A 31 -0.42 -8.71 -19.20
CA GLY A 31 -0.63 -7.90 -20.40
C GLY A 31 -0.89 -6.41 -20.14
N ILE A 32 -1.06 -5.98 -18.89
CA ILE A 32 -1.26 -4.57 -18.51
C ILE A 32 0.08 -3.96 -18.11
N MET A 33 0.43 -2.79 -18.64
CA MET A 33 1.64 -2.07 -18.22
C MET A 33 1.44 -1.55 -16.80
N ILE A 34 2.27 -2.00 -15.87
CA ILE A 34 2.22 -1.57 -14.46
C ILE A 34 3.35 -0.60 -14.12
N TYR A 35 4.43 -0.61 -14.90
CA TYR A 35 5.60 0.22 -14.62
C TYR A 35 6.23 0.73 -15.90
N LYS A 36 6.68 1.98 -15.83
CA LYS A 36 7.50 2.66 -16.82
C LYS A 36 8.61 3.39 -16.08
N ASN A 37 9.86 3.10 -16.42
CA ASN A 37 11.00 3.89 -15.96
C ASN A 37 11.72 4.55 -17.12
N GLN A 38 12.47 5.60 -16.81
CA GLN A 38 13.39 6.23 -17.73
C GLN A 38 14.83 6.01 -17.23
N VAL A 39 15.71 5.52 -18.10
CA VAL A 39 17.15 5.43 -17.86
C VAL A 39 17.70 6.87 -17.81
N PRO A 40 18.42 7.27 -16.75
CA PRO A 40 18.98 8.61 -16.67
C PRO A 40 20.00 8.86 -17.77
N ILE A 41 19.81 9.97 -18.49
CA ILE A 41 20.80 10.51 -19.42
C ILE A 41 22.02 10.90 -18.57
N ASN A 42 23.13 10.16 -18.68
CA ASN A 42 24.40 10.28 -17.93
C ASN A 42 24.59 9.43 -16.66
N GLY A 43 23.75 8.42 -16.40
CA GLY A 43 24.00 7.47 -15.30
C GLY A 43 23.92 8.07 -13.88
N ARG A 44 23.52 9.34 -13.73
CA ARG A 44 23.15 9.92 -12.44
C ARG A 44 21.81 9.34 -12.00
N GLN A 45 21.87 8.33 -11.13
CA GLN A 45 20.69 7.92 -10.36
C GLN A 45 20.28 9.11 -9.48
N SER A 46 19.11 9.67 -9.76
CA SER A 46 18.41 10.48 -8.76
C SER A 46 18.19 9.58 -7.54
N ASN A 47 18.45 10.15 -6.38
CA ASN A 47 18.45 9.66 -4.99
C ASN A 47 17.21 8.88 -4.48
N ASN A 48 16.36 8.37 -5.36
CA ASN A 48 15.31 7.42 -5.03
C ASN A 48 15.74 6.03 -5.54
N ASN A 49 15.20 4.95 -4.96
CA ASN A 49 15.58 3.54 -5.18
C ASN A 49 15.37 2.98 -6.63
N TYR A 50 15.72 3.74 -7.67
CA TYR A 50 15.60 3.37 -9.08
C TYR A 50 16.59 2.26 -9.44
N LYS A 51 16.12 1.02 -9.44
CA LYS A 51 16.81 -0.07 -10.14
C LYS A 51 16.57 0.10 -11.64
N LEU A 52 17.63 0.43 -12.37
CA LEU A 52 17.62 0.56 -13.84
C LEU A 52 16.99 -0.66 -14.51
N THR A 53 17.23 -1.85 -13.96
CA THR A 53 16.72 -3.14 -14.45
C THR A 53 16.10 -4.00 -13.34
N GLY A 54 15.28 -3.38 -12.49
CA GLY A 54 14.54 -4.11 -11.47
C GLY A 54 13.29 -3.39 -10.99
N LEU A 55 12.33 -4.16 -10.50
CA LEU A 55 11.06 -3.69 -9.96
C LEU A 55 10.62 -4.63 -8.84
N THR A 56 10.12 -4.08 -7.73
CA THR A 56 9.33 -4.87 -6.78
C THR A 56 7.86 -4.52 -7.00
N ASP A 57 7.08 -5.51 -7.42
CA ASP A 57 5.63 -5.42 -7.56
C ASP A 57 4.98 -5.82 -6.23
N VAL A 58 4.27 -4.88 -5.61
CA VAL A 58 3.82 -4.97 -4.21
C VAL A 58 2.30 -5.09 -4.11
N TYR A 59 1.83 -5.60 -2.97
CA TYR A 59 0.40 -5.70 -2.61
C TYR A 59 -0.43 -6.53 -3.58
N LEU A 60 0.17 -7.61 -4.06
CA LEU A 60 -0.48 -8.61 -4.89
C LEU A 60 -1.53 -9.39 -4.10
N ASN A 61 -2.49 -9.96 -4.83
CA ASN A 61 -3.49 -10.84 -4.27
C ASN A 61 -2.88 -12.20 -3.93
N SER A 62 -3.34 -12.77 -2.83
CA SER A 62 -2.94 -14.11 -2.36
C SER A 62 -3.39 -15.20 -3.35
N ASN A 63 -2.65 -16.30 -3.41
CA ASN A 63 -2.90 -17.48 -4.25
C ASN A 63 -3.19 -17.18 -5.72
N THR A 64 -2.59 -16.13 -6.28
CA THR A 64 -2.89 -15.64 -7.63
C THR A 64 -1.67 -15.82 -8.53
N ASN A 65 -1.91 -16.24 -9.78
CA ASN A 65 -0.88 -16.32 -10.81
C ASN A 65 -0.72 -14.95 -11.49
N TYR A 66 0.52 -14.46 -11.55
CA TYR A 66 0.88 -13.26 -12.28
C TYR A 66 1.95 -13.59 -13.32
N SER A 67 1.68 -13.16 -14.56
CA SER A 67 2.57 -13.30 -15.71
C SER A 67 3.23 -11.97 -16.00
N TYR A 68 4.56 -11.96 -16.12
CA TYR A 68 5.35 -10.75 -16.36
C TYR A 68 6.09 -10.81 -17.69
N LYS A 69 6.20 -9.64 -18.33
CA LYS A 69 7.05 -9.37 -19.51
C LYS A 69 7.68 -7.98 -19.39
N VAL A 70 8.85 -7.80 -20.01
CA VAL A 70 9.54 -6.50 -20.07
C VAL A 70 9.79 -6.14 -21.53
N ARG A 71 9.70 -4.84 -21.86
CA ARG A 71 10.12 -4.28 -23.15
C ARG A 71 11.00 -3.07 -22.91
N ALA A 72 12.07 -2.91 -23.69
CA ALA A 72 12.79 -1.64 -23.75
C ALA A 72 12.06 -0.68 -24.69
N TYR A 73 12.23 0.63 -24.45
CA TYR A 73 11.75 1.66 -25.37
C TYR A 73 12.83 2.71 -25.64
N ASP A 74 12.81 3.30 -26.83
CA ASP A 74 13.73 4.36 -27.25
C ASP A 74 13.15 5.77 -27.10
N PHE A 75 13.91 6.82 -27.46
CA PHE A 75 13.44 8.21 -27.41
C PHE A 75 12.28 8.52 -28.35
N ALA A 76 12.06 7.72 -29.39
CA ALA A 76 10.93 7.81 -30.29
C ALA A 76 9.74 6.94 -29.81
N ASN A 77 9.82 6.36 -28.61
CA ASN A 77 8.87 5.40 -28.04
C ASN A 77 8.70 4.11 -28.88
N ASN A 78 9.67 3.74 -29.72
CA ASN A 78 9.69 2.42 -30.35
C ASN A 78 9.97 1.36 -29.29
N LEU A 79 9.26 0.24 -29.37
CA LEU A 79 9.38 -0.86 -28.40
C LEU A 79 10.18 -2.02 -28.97
N SER A 80 11.06 -2.59 -28.14
CA SER A 80 11.71 -3.87 -28.45
C SER A 80 10.69 -5.01 -28.53
N GLU A 81 11.11 -6.17 -29.03
CA GLU A 81 10.41 -7.42 -28.75
C GLU A 81 10.32 -7.64 -27.21
N PRO A 82 9.22 -8.24 -26.71
CA PRO A 82 9.10 -8.54 -25.29
C PRO A 82 10.02 -9.68 -24.88
N THR A 83 10.46 -9.66 -23.62
CA THR A 83 11.10 -10.83 -23.01
C THR A 83 10.18 -12.05 -23.07
N SER A 84 10.76 -13.23 -22.90
CA SER A 84 9.99 -14.42 -22.53
C SER A 84 9.14 -14.14 -21.30
N SER A 85 7.95 -14.72 -21.26
CA SER A 85 7.04 -14.54 -20.13
C SER A 85 7.49 -15.41 -18.94
N ILE A 86 7.43 -14.83 -17.74
CA ILE A 86 7.60 -15.58 -16.50
C ILE A 86 6.31 -15.51 -15.69
N THR A 87 5.86 -16.65 -15.16
CA THR A 87 4.67 -16.73 -14.31
C THR A 87 5.09 -17.10 -12.89
N ILE A 88 4.57 -16.37 -11.91
CA ILE A 88 4.74 -16.64 -10.48
C ILE A 88 3.37 -16.74 -9.82
N ASN A 89 3.20 -17.73 -8.95
CA ASN A 89 2.09 -17.80 -8.01
C ASN A 89 2.51 -17.15 -6.69
N THR A 90 1.68 -16.25 -6.14
CA THR A 90 1.98 -15.55 -4.88
C THR A 90 1.87 -16.44 -3.64
N GLY A 91 1.28 -17.63 -3.75
CA GLY A 91 0.98 -18.50 -2.62
C GLY A 91 0.11 -17.79 -1.58
N VAL A 92 0.05 -18.38 -0.38
CA VAL A 92 -0.71 -17.78 0.72
C VAL A 92 0.11 -16.64 1.32
N ILE A 93 -0.40 -15.42 1.19
CA ILE A 93 0.19 -14.25 1.86
C ILE A 93 -0.18 -14.29 3.35
N PRO A 94 0.79 -14.27 4.28
CA PRO A 94 0.51 -14.36 5.71
C PRO A 94 -0.23 -13.13 6.25
N ILE A 95 -1.41 -13.36 6.84
CA ILE A 95 -2.15 -12.38 7.63
C ILE A 95 -2.21 -12.91 9.06
N PHE A 96 -1.78 -12.10 10.02
CA PHE A 96 -1.79 -12.51 11.42
C PHE A 96 -3.23 -12.64 11.94
N PRO A 97 -3.52 -13.65 12.77
CA PRO A 97 -4.91 -14.01 13.06
C PRO A 97 -5.65 -12.96 13.87
N ASN A 98 -5.00 -12.25 14.80
CA ASN A 98 -5.70 -11.34 15.70
C ASN A 98 -5.69 -9.91 15.17
N ASN A 99 -6.84 -9.41 14.73
CA ASN A 99 -7.05 -7.99 14.48
C ASN A 99 -7.32 -7.26 15.81
N VAL A 100 -6.31 -6.57 16.35
CA VAL A 100 -6.42 -5.85 17.61
C VAL A 100 -6.97 -4.43 17.45
N SER A 101 -7.04 -3.89 16.23
CA SER A 101 -7.74 -2.63 15.96
C SER A 101 -9.24 -2.83 15.76
N LEU A 102 -9.75 -4.06 15.65
CA LEU A 102 -11.17 -4.32 15.40
C LEU A 102 -12.07 -3.63 16.44
N GLY A 103 -12.95 -2.74 15.96
CA GLY A 103 -13.87 -1.93 16.74
C GLY A 103 -13.23 -0.80 17.53
N CYS A 104 -11.93 -0.55 17.37
CA CYS A 104 -11.24 0.53 18.07
C CYS A 104 -11.61 1.89 17.48
N PRO A 105 -11.81 2.93 18.31
CA PRO A 105 -12.07 4.27 17.82
C PRO A 105 -10.80 4.86 17.19
N TYR A 106 -11.01 5.80 16.26
CA TYR A 106 -9.93 6.61 15.73
C TYR A 106 -10.29 8.10 15.65
N THR A 107 -9.27 8.95 15.58
CA THR A 107 -9.39 10.38 15.24
C THR A 107 -8.72 10.67 13.91
N ILE A 108 -9.16 11.73 13.22
CA ILE A 108 -8.61 12.20 11.94
C ILE A 108 -8.13 13.65 12.11
N SER A 109 -7.06 14.06 11.42
CA SER A 109 -6.51 15.43 11.46
C SER A 109 -7.39 16.51 10.82
N PHE A 110 -8.39 16.13 10.02
CA PHE A 110 -9.28 17.09 9.36
C PHE A 110 -10.41 17.54 10.29
N PRO A 111 -10.47 18.84 10.65
CA PRO A 111 -11.42 19.37 11.64
C PRO A 111 -12.90 19.27 11.20
N ASP A 112 -13.17 19.24 9.89
CA ASP A 112 -14.52 19.17 9.33
C ASP A 112 -15.02 17.74 9.07
N TYR A 113 -14.18 16.70 9.29
CA TYR A 113 -14.64 15.33 9.24
C TYR A 113 -15.52 15.05 10.46
N LYS A 114 -16.84 15.17 10.27
CA LYS A 114 -17.82 14.98 11.35
C LYS A 114 -17.74 13.55 11.86
N ILE A 115 -17.34 13.41 13.12
CA ILE A 115 -17.52 12.17 13.89
C ILE A 115 -19.00 11.79 13.81
N ASP A 116 -19.29 10.68 13.15
CA ASP A 116 -20.63 10.11 13.25
C ASP A 116 -20.81 9.57 14.68
N SER A 117 -21.60 10.32 15.45
CA SER A 117 -21.91 10.00 16.85
C SER A 117 -22.65 8.67 17.01
N LYS A 118 -23.24 8.13 15.93
CA LYS A 118 -23.89 6.81 15.93
C LYS A 118 -22.90 5.66 15.78
N THR A 119 -21.84 5.83 15.00
CA THR A 119 -20.83 4.78 14.73
C THR A 119 -19.55 4.91 15.57
N LYS A 120 -19.43 5.96 16.40
CA LYS A 120 -18.25 6.23 17.24
C LYS A 120 -16.92 6.29 16.46
N ASN A 121 -16.97 6.56 15.16
CA ASN A 121 -15.81 6.59 14.27
C ASN A 121 -15.01 5.27 14.32
N THR A 122 -15.68 4.15 14.02
CA THR A 122 -15.04 2.82 13.90
C THR A 122 -15.12 2.26 12.49
N LYS A 123 -15.55 3.05 11.49
CA LYS A 123 -15.82 2.52 10.15
C LYS A 123 -14.57 1.91 9.51
N LEU A 124 -13.40 2.57 9.65
CA LEU A 124 -12.12 2.04 9.18
C LEU A 124 -11.58 0.86 10.01
N THR A 125 -12.29 0.43 11.04
CA THR A 125 -11.84 -0.63 11.96
C THR A 125 -12.97 -1.61 12.24
N ASP A 126 -14.03 -1.65 11.44
CA ASP A 126 -15.23 -2.43 11.75
C ASP A 126 -15.18 -3.86 11.19
N GLY A 127 -14.12 -4.18 10.43
CA GLY A 127 -13.91 -5.50 9.83
C GLY A 127 -14.88 -5.81 8.68
N LYS A 128 -15.59 -4.81 8.14
CA LYS A 128 -16.40 -4.96 6.93
C LYS A 128 -15.64 -4.41 5.74
N TYR A 129 -15.33 -5.30 4.81
CA TYR A 129 -14.57 -4.97 3.62
C TYR A 129 -15.49 -4.68 2.44
N SER A 130 -15.09 -3.74 1.61
CA SER A 130 -15.64 -3.55 0.28
C SER A 130 -15.40 -4.80 -0.58
N ASN A 131 -16.41 -5.14 -1.39
CA ASN A 131 -16.29 -6.18 -2.42
C ASN A 131 -16.05 -5.59 -3.81
N SER A 132 -15.84 -4.26 -3.91
CA SER A 132 -15.70 -3.57 -5.19
C SER A 132 -14.66 -2.46 -5.12
N ALA A 133 -13.84 -2.34 -6.16
CA ALA A 133 -12.97 -1.18 -6.32
C ALA A 133 -13.79 -0.03 -6.93
N SER A 134 -14.65 0.61 -6.14
CA SER A 134 -15.47 1.75 -6.57
C SER A 134 -15.71 2.74 -5.45
N ALA A 135 -15.47 4.03 -5.74
CA ALA A 135 -15.72 5.14 -4.83
C ALA A 135 -17.22 5.30 -4.46
N ASN A 136 -18.12 4.68 -5.22
CA ASN A 136 -19.57 4.67 -4.92
C ASN A 136 -19.95 3.60 -3.89
N ASP A 137 -19.07 2.65 -3.58
CA ASP A 137 -19.33 1.67 -2.54
C ASP A 137 -19.18 2.31 -1.15
N SER A 138 -20.26 2.23 -0.37
CA SER A 138 -20.36 2.81 0.96
C SER A 138 -19.39 2.22 1.98
N ALA A 139 -18.69 1.12 1.70
CA ALA A 139 -17.63 0.62 2.56
C ALA A 139 -16.43 1.58 2.57
N TRP A 140 -16.09 2.17 1.43
CA TRP A 140 -15.01 3.15 1.34
C TRP A 140 -15.33 4.46 2.09
N VAL A 141 -14.29 5.06 2.66
CA VAL A 141 -14.32 6.38 3.28
C VAL A 141 -13.39 7.30 2.52
N GLY A 142 -13.97 8.34 1.92
CA GLY A 142 -13.22 9.38 1.21
C GLY A 142 -12.71 10.47 2.13
N PHE A 143 -11.48 10.91 1.86
CA PHE A 143 -10.79 12.01 2.51
C PHE A 143 -10.31 13.00 1.45
N HIS A 144 -10.48 14.28 1.76
CA HIS A 144 -10.13 15.37 0.88
C HIS A 144 -9.80 16.61 1.70
N ASP A 145 -8.76 17.33 1.27
CA ASP A 145 -8.36 18.62 1.81
C ASP A 145 -7.84 19.50 0.67
N ASN A 146 -8.35 20.74 0.60
CA ASN A 146 -7.98 21.73 -0.42
C ASN A 146 -6.54 22.24 -0.24
N GLU A 147 -5.96 22.04 0.94
CA GLU A 147 -4.59 22.44 1.25
C GLU A 147 -3.58 21.28 1.14
N GLN A 148 -4.04 20.09 0.69
CA GLN A 148 -3.22 18.87 0.56
C GLN A 148 -2.43 18.51 1.84
N LYS A 149 -2.97 18.81 3.03
CA LYS A 149 -2.34 18.48 4.31
C LYS A 149 -2.28 16.97 4.50
N LEU A 150 -1.35 16.56 5.38
CA LEU A 150 -1.24 15.18 5.80
C LEU A 150 -2.54 14.72 6.48
N LEU A 151 -3.10 13.61 5.97
CA LEU A 151 -4.16 12.86 6.64
C LEU A 151 -3.51 12.06 7.78
N VAL A 152 -3.89 12.35 9.02
CA VAL A 152 -3.41 11.63 10.20
C VAL A 152 -4.57 10.88 10.80
N ILE A 153 -4.47 9.54 10.82
CA ILE A 153 -5.44 8.66 11.48
C ILE A 153 -4.77 8.09 12.72
N LEU A 154 -5.37 8.33 13.89
CA LEU A 154 -4.87 7.86 15.17
C LEU A 154 -5.87 6.88 15.79
N ILE A 155 -5.48 5.61 15.90
CA ILE A 155 -6.26 4.54 16.53
C ILE A 155 -5.85 4.41 18.01
N ASP A 156 -6.81 4.37 18.93
CA ASP A 156 -6.59 3.98 20.33
C ASP A 156 -7.04 2.52 20.55
N LEU A 157 -6.08 1.63 20.80
CA LEU A 157 -6.32 0.20 21.09
C LEU A 157 -6.93 -0.04 22.50
N GLY A 158 -7.12 1.03 23.29
CA GLY A 158 -7.70 1.01 24.63
C GLY A 158 -6.75 0.56 25.74
N LYS A 159 -5.74 -0.24 25.40
CA LYS A 159 -4.68 -0.70 26.31
C LYS A 159 -3.39 -0.94 25.53
N VAL A 160 -2.26 -0.94 26.25
CA VAL A 160 -0.98 -1.38 25.68
C VAL A 160 -1.12 -2.86 25.26
N THR A 161 -0.90 -3.11 23.98
CA THR A 161 -1.13 -4.39 23.31
C THR A 161 0.05 -4.69 22.37
N PRO A 162 0.51 -5.95 22.28
CA PRO A 162 1.48 -6.33 21.27
C PRO A 162 0.91 -6.12 19.86
N VAL A 163 1.67 -5.48 18.98
CA VAL A 163 1.33 -5.24 17.56
C VAL A 163 2.50 -5.64 16.68
N GLN A 164 2.21 -6.14 15.48
CA GLN A 164 3.27 -6.68 14.61
C GLN A 164 2.99 -6.53 13.11
N GLN A 165 1.73 -6.48 12.69
CA GLN A 165 1.36 -6.30 11.29
C GLN A 165 0.36 -5.15 11.15
N PHE A 166 0.56 -4.33 10.13
CA PHE A 166 -0.25 -3.16 9.83
C PHE A 166 -0.75 -3.29 8.40
N ILE A 167 -2.05 -3.10 8.19
CA ILE A 167 -2.70 -3.22 6.89
C ILE A 167 -3.60 -2.01 6.69
N VAL A 168 -3.54 -1.41 5.50
CA VAL A 168 -4.48 -0.35 5.09
C VAL A 168 -4.96 -0.65 3.68
N ASP A 169 -6.26 -0.68 3.46
CA ASP A 169 -6.84 -0.92 2.14
C ASP A 169 -7.15 0.41 1.45
N PHE A 170 -6.43 0.72 0.37
CA PHE A 170 -6.59 1.93 -0.42
C PHE A 170 -7.25 1.64 -1.76
N LEU A 171 -8.12 2.55 -2.19
CA LEU A 171 -8.68 2.54 -3.54
C LEU A 171 -7.79 3.35 -4.50
N ASN A 172 -7.62 2.83 -5.71
CA ASN A 172 -7.12 3.58 -6.85
C ASN A 172 -8.18 3.54 -7.96
N GLU A 173 -8.84 4.67 -8.20
CA GLU A 173 -9.85 4.84 -9.26
C GLU A 173 -9.65 6.21 -9.93
N PRO A 174 -8.70 6.32 -10.89
CA PRO A 174 -8.33 7.61 -11.46
C PRO A 174 -9.49 8.36 -12.13
N LYS A 175 -10.47 7.62 -12.69
CA LYS A 175 -11.68 8.20 -13.29
C LYS A 175 -12.58 8.93 -12.29
N ALA A 176 -12.50 8.55 -11.01
CA ALA A 176 -13.17 9.22 -9.90
C ALA A 176 -12.26 10.21 -9.16
N LEU A 177 -11.09 10.53 -9.71
CA LEU A 177 -10.03 11.34 -9.08
C LEU A 177 -9.49 10.73 -7.78
N VAL A 178 -9.67 9.42 -7.57
CA VAL A 178 -9.15 8.70 -6.41
C VAL A 178 -7.81 8.08 -6.75
N TYR A 179 -6.77 8.45 -5.99
CA TYR A 179 -5.40 8.01 -6.22
C TYR A 179 -4.78 7.43 -4.95
N LEU A 180 -3.82 6.52 -5.12
CA LEU A 180 -3.02 6.05 -4.00
C LEU A 180 -2.22 7.21 -3.37
N PRO A 181 -2.05 7.21 -2.04
CA PRO A 181 -1.22 8.21 -1.37
C PRO A 181 0.24 8.08 -1.80
N GLU A 182 0.95 9.20 -1.87
CA GLU A 182 2.39 9.21 -2.17
C GLU A 182 3.21 8.52 -1.09
N GLU A 183 2.82 8.71 0.17
CA GLU A 183 3.56 8.23 1.32
C GLU A 183 2.58 7.79 2.42
N VAL A 184 2.89 6.68 3.09
CA VAL A 184 2.16 6.25 4.29
C VAL A 184 3.15 5.79 5.33
N LYS A 185 3.24 6.54 6.43
CA LYS A 185 4.08 6.23 7.60
C LYS A 185 3.24 5.71 8.75
N VAL A 186 3.79 4.74 9.48
CA VAL A 186 3.20 4.21 10.71
C VAL A 186 4.07 4.64 11.90
N LEU A 187 3.44 5.16 12.93
CA LEU A 187 4.06 5.48 14.20
C LEU A 187 3.25 4.86 15.34
N PHE A 188 3.90 4.62 16.47
CA PHE A 188 3.25 4.09 17.66
C PHE A 188 3.58 4.89 18.91
N SER A 189 2.71 4.78 19.91
CA SER A 189 2.89 5.36 21.24
C SER A 189 2.20 4.49 22.30
N LYS A 190 2.71 4.54 23.54
CA LYS A 190 2.03 3.95 24.71
C LYS A 190 1.15 4.96 25.46
N ASP A 191 1.43 6.25 25.33
CA ASP A 191 0.88 7.33 26.16
C ASP A 191 0.19 8.46 25.39
N ASN A 192 0.23 8.43 24.05
CA ASN A 192 -0.28 9.47 23.15
C ASN A 192 0.46 10.82 23.25
N ILE A 193 1.69 10.83 23.77
CA ILE A 193 2.54 12.03 23.86
C ILE A 193 3.69 11.88 22.86
N GLY A 194 4.57 10.91 23.10
CA GLY A 194 5.71 10.61 22.23
C GLY A 194 5.36 9.54 21.19
N PHE A 195 5.67 9.79 19.93
CA PHE A 195 5.48 8.81 18.84
C PHE A 195 6.81 8.36 18.27
N ILE A 196 6.97 7.05 18.11
CA ILE A 196 8.15 6.41 17.51
C ILE A 196 7.75 5.84 16.15
N SER A 197 8.58 6.07 15.13
CA SER A 197 8.36 5.52 13.79
C SER A 197 8.46 4.00 13.80
N VAL A 198 7.46 3.33 13.24
CA VAL A 198 7.47 1.90 12.92
C VAL A 198 8.13 1.69 11.56
N GLY A 199 7.81 2.53 10.59
CA GLY A 199 8.28 2.43 9.22
C GLY A 199 7.33 3.09 8.23
N GLU A 200 7.64 2.92 6.95
CA GLU A 200 6.85 3.41 5.83
C GLU A 200 6.41 2.21 4.97
N PHE A 201 5.19 2.28 4.45
CA PHE A 201 4.71 1.27 3.52
C PHE A 201 5.41 1.41 2.15
N PRO A 202 5.86 0.31 1.52
CA PRO A 202 6.32 0.35 0.13
C PRO A 202 5.28 1.02 -0.79
N HIS A 203 5.70 1.96 -1.64
CA HIS A 203 4.78 2.58 -2.58
C HIS A 203 4.62 1.72 -3.85
N PRO A 204 3.39 1.44 -4.31
CA PRO A 204 3.16 0.73 -5.56
C PRO A 204 3.69 1.50 -6.75
N ASN A 205 4.46 0.82 -7.60
CA ASN A 205 4.86 1.37 -8.89
C ASN A 205 3.69 1.21 -9.85
N LEU A 206 2.87 2.25 -10.03
CA LEU A 206 1.75 2.27 -10.96
C LEU A 206 2.00 3.29 -12.07
N SER A 207 2.14 2.83 -13.30
CA SER A 207 2.10 3.69 -14.49
C SER A 207 0.67 3.80 -15.01
N ASP A 208 0.04 4.97 -14.84
CA ASP A 208 -1.25 5.38 -15.43
C ASP A 208 -2.29 4.26 -15.60
N VAL A 209 -2.48 3.45 -14.56
CA VAL A 209 -3.44 2.34 -14.59
C VAL A 209 -4.84 2.94 -14.41
N GLU A 210 -5.60 3.06 -15.50
CA GLU A 210 -6.97 3.61 -15.47
C GLU A 210 -8.01 2.66 -14.85
N THR A 211 -7.66 1.39 -14.66
CA THR A 211 -8.58 0.39 -14.09
C THR A 211 -8.68 0.60 -12.59
N ALA A 212 -9.92 0.68 -12.09
CA ALA A 212 -10.17 0.76 -10.67
C ALA A 212 -9.66 -0.50 -9.96
N SER A 213 -8.92 -0.34 -8.86
CA SER A 213 -8.36 -1.46 -8.09
C SER A 213 -8.15 -1.07 -6.64
N SER A 214 -8.25 -2.03 -5.73
CA SER A 214 -7.88 -1.87 -4.33
C SER A 214 -6.48 -2.41 -4.06
N TYR A 215 -5.79 -1.82 -3.08
CA TYR A 215 -4.44 -2.16 -2.69
C TYR A 215 -4.37 -2.25 -1.17
N LYS A 216 -4.18 -3.47 -0.67
CA LYS A 216 -3.90 -3.72 0.74
C LYS A 216 -2.43 -3.45 1.03
N PHE A 217 -2.12 -2.22 1.41
CA PHE A 217 -0.80 -1.84 1.89
C PHE A 217 -0.50 -2.65 3.14
N ARG A 218 0.66 -3.30 3.20
CA ARG A 218 1.05 -4.19 4.30
C ARG A 218 2.46 -3.88 4.78
N LEU A 219 2.62 -3.83 6.10
CA LEU A 219 3.91 -3.75 6.78
C LEU A 219 3.92 -4.76 7.92
N THR A 220 4.87 -5.69 7.92
CA THR A 220 4.99 -6.73 8.96
C THR A 220 6.36 -6.64 9.62
N LEU A 221 6.38 -6.48 10.93
CA LEU A 221 7.60 -6.42 11.73
C LEU A 221 8.13 -7.82 12.03
N THR A 222 9.47 -7.94 12.04
CA THR A 222 10.13 -9.18 12.48
C THR A 222 9.78 -9.54 13.92
N ASN A 223 9.74 -8.54 14.81
CA ASN A 223 9.37 -8.70 16.21
C ASN A 223 8.16 -7.82 16.55
N SER A 224 7.29 -8.29 17.44
CA SER A 224 6.21 -7.47 17.96
C SER A 224 6.75 -6.31 18.81
N LEU A 225 6.01 -5.21 18.85
CA LEU A 225 6.22 -4.11 19.79
C LEU A 225 4.95 -3.84 20.58
N ASP A 226 5.09 -3.23 21.75
CA ASP A 226 3.95 -2.88 22.61
C ASP A 226 3.48 -1.45 22.33
N ALA A 227 2.22 -1.29 21.93
CA ALA A 227 1.61 0.00 21.62
C ALA A 227 0.18 0.09 22.16
N ARG A 228 -0.27 1.30 22.47
CA ARG A 228 -1.69 1.60 22.67
C ARG A 228 -2.24 2.46 21.53
N TYR A 229 -1.45 3.40 21.06
CA TYR A 229 -1.85 4.34 20.03
C TYR A 229 -1.07 4.07 18.75
N ILE A 230 -1.77 3.91 17.64
CA ILE A 230 -1.18 3.72 16.31
C ILE A 230 -1.57 4.89 15.44
N LYS A 231 -0.58 5.56 14.86
CA LYS A 231 -0.77 6.74 14.01
C LYS A 231 -0.33 6.40 12.58
N PHE A 232 -1.26 6.53 11.66
CA PHE A 232 -1.00 6.49 10.22
C PHE A 232 -0.92 7.93 9.72
N VAL A 233 0.23 8.31 9.18
CA VAL A 233 0.46 9.62 8.56
C VAL A 233 0.51 9.39 7.06
N ILE A 234 -0.49 9.90 6.38
CA ILE A 234 -0.74 9.66 4.96
C ILE A 234 -0.53 10.98 4.22
N LYS A 235 0.40 10.98 3.28
CA LYS A 235 0.59 12.07 2.32
C LYS A 235 -0.30 11.78 1.11
N PRO A 236 -1.37 12.56 0.88
CA PRO A 236 -2.20 12.38 -0.32
C PRO A 236 -1.39 12.51 -1.60
N ASN A 237 -1.95 12.03 -2.71
CA ASN A 237 -1.34 12.23 -4.03
C ASN A 237 -1.37 13.71 -4.40
N GLU A 238 -0.21 14.35 -4.59
CA GLU A 238 -0.17 15.73 -5.03
C GLU A 238 -0.44 15.79 -6.53
N ARG A 239 -1.52 16.48 -6.88
CA ARG A 239 -1.89 16.77 -8.27
C ARG A 239 -2.14 18.25 -8.41
N TRP A 240 -2.14 18.72 -9.66
CA TRP A 240 -2.58 20.08 -10.00
C TRP A 240 -4.10 20.29 -9.79
N PHE A 241 -4.82 19.23 -9.44
CA PHE A 241 -6.21 19.22 -9.00
C PHE A 241 -6.32 18.50 -7.65
N ASP A 242 -7.49 18.60 -7.02
CA ASP A 242 -7.80 17.97 -5.74
C ASP A 242 -7.96 16.46 -5.86
N ALA A 243 -6.90 15.70 -5.57
CA ALA A 243 -6.95 14.25 -5.53
C ALA A 243 -7.63 13.75 -4.25
N LEU A 244 -8.44 12.70 -4.40
CA LEU A 244 -9.14 12.06 -3.28
C LEU A 244 -8.35 10.85 -2.76
N THR A 245 -8.34 10.67 -1.44
CA THR A 245 -7.82 9.46 -0.79
C THR A 245 -8.98 8.65 -0.24
N PHE A 246 -9.09 7.37 -0.59
CA PHE A 246 -10.16 6.49 -0.13
C PHE A 246 -9.57 5.30 0.62
N ILE A 247 -10.12 5.03 1.81
CA ILE A 247 -9.72 3.91 2.68
C ILE A 247 -10.95 3.11 3.05
N ASP A 248 -10.84 1.79 3.00
CA ASP A 248 -11.89 0.88 3.48
C ASP A 248 -11.60 0.45 4.92
N GLU A 249 -10.53 -0.32 5.14
CA GLU A 249 -10.17 -0.87 6.45
C GLU A 249 -8.71 -0.58 6.82
N ILE A 250 -8.48 -0.36 8.12
CA ILE A 250 -7.18 -0.27 8.78
C ILE A 250 -7.09 -1.34 9.86
N GLU A 251 -6.14 -2.26 9.67
CA GLU A 251 -5.93 -3.37 10.57
C GLU A 251 -4.58 -3.25 11.28
N VAL A 252 -4.60 -3.40 12.60
CA VAL A 252 -3.41 -3.59 13.42
C VAL A 252 -3.51 -4.98 13.99
N ARG A 253 -2.54 -5.84 13.70
CA ARG A 253 -2.62 -7.27 13.97
C ARG A 253 -1.41 -7.78 14.71
N ASN A 254 -1.59 -8.89 15.42
CA ASN A 254 -0.51 -9.64 16.05
C ASN A 254 -0.70 -11.15 15.91
N ASN A 255 0.39 -11.89 16.10
CA ASN A 255 0.41 -13.35 16.06
C ASN A 255 0.45 -13.99 17.46
N ALA A 256 0.12 -13.24 18.52
CA ALA A 256 0.06 -13.79 19.88
C ALA A 256 -1.04 -14.86 19.94
N SER A 257 -0.87 -15.93 20.72
CA SER A 257 -1.99 -16.83 20.98
C SER A 257 -3.10 -16.02 21.65
N SER A 258 -4.32 -16.04 21.10
CA SER A 258 -5.48 -15.55 21.84
C SER A 258 -5.52 -16.35 23.14
N ASP A 259 -5.29 -15.70 24.28
CA ASP A 259 -5.26 -16.38 25.57
C ASP A 259 -6.52 -17.22 25.68
N LYS A 260 -6.35 -18.55 25.68
CA LYS A 260 -7.37 -19.47 26.14
C LYS A 260 -7.66 -19.02 27.56
N ARG A 261 -8.82 -18.37 27.77
CA ARG A 261 -9.35 -18.05 29.10
C ARG A 261 -9.04 -19.22 30.01
N SER A 262 -8.24 -18.99 31.04
CA SER A 262 -8.06 -19.97 32.10
C SER A 262 -9.43 -20.25 32.70
N THR A 263 -10.08 -21.32 32.27
CA THR A 263 -11.14 -21.94 33.04
C THR A 263 -10.47 -22.48 34.29
N LYS A 264 -10.44 -21.66 35.34
CA LYS A 264 -10.28 -22.14 36.71
C LYS A 264 -11.40 -23.16 36.93
N LYS A 265 -11.02 -24.43 37.07
CA LYS A 265 -11.76 -25.41 37.86
C LYS A 265 -11.16 -25.39 39.26
#